data_AF-A0A0G2EDP3-F1
#
_entry.id   AF-A0A0G2EDP3-F1
#
_cell.length_a   1.000
_cell.length_b   1.000
_cell.length_c   1.000
_cell.angle_alpha   90.00
_cell.angle_beta   90.00
_cell.angle_gamma   90.00
#
_symmetry.space_group_name_H-M   'P 1'
#
loop_
_entity.id
_entity.type
_entity.pdbx_description
1 polymer ?
#
loop_
_entity_poly.entity_id
_entity_poly.type
_entity_poly.pdbx_seq_one_letter_code
_entity_poly.pdbx_strand_id
1 'polypeptide(L)'
;MTSEKILTQEEMPKNVQDFKDHPYYVLERHLKHNEVIHPKRECGQVNVGTAAHTNLEPIYRRRDVHQLKSADKWYRLGREIKPGEQPLKHAKPRRSRQQRQPFDDDEGNEESDSSLGAALYAPFQTALYVPPPCVRGRVPRNAFGNLDVYVPSMVPAGGVHVRDARARHAARLLGVDHADAVTGFTFRGRHGTAVVEGVVVAAEYEDAMRAALDGLRDLQREEEEAKRGQEALRMWRRFLLGLRVVERVGEYASAEERKEKEKEVRERVEREEREEEERRREEEQRMMAEEMAGGFVLAEGAGEAPAQPTSGRMMAAAGGRRGVRSGRPRRAGL
;
A
#
# COMPACT_ATOMS: atom_id res chain seq x y z
N MET A 1 -1.12 -45.46 7.33
CA MET A 1 0.31 -45.11 7.59
C MET A 1 1.07 -45.19 6.26
N THR A 2 0.61 -44.40 5.31
CA THR A 2 0.82 -44.60 3.88
C THR A 2 1.11 -43.23 3.27
N SER A 3 2.16 -43.16 2.45
CA SER A 3 2.67 -42.00 1.69
C SER A 3 3.93 -41.29 2.20
N GLU A 4 4.22 -41.22 3.51
CA GLU A 4 5.44 -40.50 3.97
C GLU A 4 6.76 -41.29 3.86
N LYS A 5 6.70 -42.64 3.76
CA LYS A 5 7.92 -43.48 3.75
C LYS A 5 8.49 -43.81 2.37
N ILE A 6 7.84 -43.41 1.26
CA ILE A 6 8.29 -43.74 -0.11
C ILE A 6 9.08 -42.59 -0.76
N LEU A 7 8.98 -41.36 -0.25
CA LEU A 7 9.62 -40.18 -0.87
C LEU A 7 11.11 -39.98 -0.52
N THR A 8 11.69 -40.83 0.32
CA THR A 8 13.10 -40.73 0.75
C THR A 8 14.10 -41.48 -0.14
N GLN A 9 13.66 -42.07 -1.25
CA GLN A 9 14.49 -42.90 -2.14
C GLN A 9 14.36 -42.52 -3.63
N GLU A 10 14.14 -41.25 -3.96
CA GLU A 10 14.50 -40.83 -5.32
C GLU A 10 16.02 -40.79 -5.41
N GLU A 11 16.59 -41.56 -6.34
CA GLU A 11 18.02 -41.59 -6.61
C GLU A 11 18.50 -40.18 -6.95
N MET A 12 19.58 -39.73 -6.30
CA MET A 12 20.16 -38.43 -6.57
C MET A 12 20.51 -38.32 -8.05
N PRO A 13 20.03 -37.27 -8.76
CA PRO A 13 20.29 -37.15 -10.19
C PRO A 13 21.79 -37.15 -10.47
N LYS A 14 22.20 -37.79 -11.56
CA LYS A 14 23.61 -37.84 -11.97
C LYS A 14 23.96 -36.75 -12.98
N ASN A 15 22.97 -36.22 -13.68
CA ASN A 15 23.13 -35.15 -14.65
C ASN A 15 22.81 -33.79 -14.01
N VAL A 16 23.64 -32.79 -14.32
CA VAL A 16 23.54 -31.43 -13.82
C VAL A 16 22.23 -30.77 -14.20
N GLN A 17 21.71 -31.01 -15.41
CA GLN A 17 20.46 -30.39 -15.87
C GLN A 17 19.25 -30.86 -15.05
N ASP A 18 19.28 -32.09 -14.55
CA ASP A 18 18.17 -32.66 -13.77
C ASP A 18 18.04 -32.03 -12.38
N PHE A 19 19.09 -31.34 -11.90
CA PHE A 19 19.03 -30.53 -10.68
C PHE A 19 18.32 -29.19 -10.89
N LYS A 20 18.05 -28.78 -12.13
CA LYS A 20 17.28 -27.58 -12.42
C LYS A 20 15.82 -27.87 -12.13
N ASP A 21 15.24 -27.13 -11.19
CA ASP A 21 13.86 -27.30 -10.71
C ASP A 21 13.54 -28.61 -9.97
N HIS A 22 14.54 -29.40 -9.58
CA HIS A 22 14.36 -30.62 -8.77
C HIS A 22 13.72 -30.34 -7.40
N PRO A 23 12.75 -31.16 -6.92
CA PRO A 23 12.02 -30.88 -5.67
C PRO A 23 12.90 -30.87 -4.41
N TYR A 24 13.85 -31.81 -4.29
CA TYR A 24 14.66 -31.98 -3.08
C TYR A 24 16.09 -31.44 -3.11
N TYR A 25 16.73 -31.36 -4.28
CA TYR A 25 18.15 -31.04 -4.43
C TYR A 25 18.34 -29.80 -5.30
N VAL A 26 19.44 -29.10 -5.08
CA VAL A 26 19.81 -27.92 -5.84
C VAL A 26 21.34 -27.79 -5.87
N LEU A 27 21.85 -27.21 -6.95
CA LEU A 27 23.25 -26.82 -7.07
C LEU A 27 23.37 -25.31 -6.86
N GLU A 28 24.49 -24.85 -6.29
CA GLU A 28 24.72 -23.42 -6.02
C GLU A 28 24.61 -22.57 -7.31
N ARG A 29 25.04 -23.12 -8.46
CA ARG A 29 24.89 -22.50 -9.79
C ARG A 29 23.47 -22.19 -10.23
N HIS A 30 22.47 -22.90 -9.69
CA HIS A 30 21.06 -22.75 -10.08
C HIS A 30 20.29 -21.79 -9.17
N LEU A 31 20.95 -21.25 -8.13
CA LEU A 31 20.33 -20.28 -7.24
C LEU A 31 20.05 -18.96 -7.95
N LYS A 32 18.92 -18.35 -7.64
CA LYS A 32 18.62 -16.98 -8.09
C LYS A 32 19.50 -15.98 -7.35
N HIS A 33 19.60 -14.76 -7.91
CA HIS A 33 20.36 -13.68 -7.27
C HIS A 33 19.87 -13.39 -5.84
N ASN A 34 18.58 -13.55 -5.57
CA ASN A 34 17.97 -13.32 -4.26
C ASN A 34 17.73 -14.62 -3.46
N GLU A 35 18.55 -15.64 -3.67
CA GLU A 35 18.50 -16.89 -2.91
C GLU A 35 19.88 -17.19 -2.30
N VAL A 36 19.88 -17.88 -1.16
CA VAL A 36 21.07 -18.36 -0.48
C VAL A 36 20.78 -19.72 0.14
N ILE A 37 21.81 -20.53 0.31
CA ILE A 37 21.74 -21.79 1.06
C ILE A 37 22.22 -21.53 2.48
N HIS A 38 21.37 -21.83 3.47
CA HIS A 38 21.73 -21.72 4.88
C HIS A 38 20.98 -22.78 5.73
N PRO A 39 21.68 -23.56 6.58
CA PRO A 39 23.14 -23.68 6.66
C PRO A 39 23.73 -24.29 5.38
N LYS A 40 25.00 -24.00 5.06
CA LYS A 40 25.72 -24.59 3.92
C LYS A 40 26.08 -26.06 4.18
N ARG A 41 25.07 -26.93 4.22
CA ARG A 41 25.23 -28.37 4.47
C ARG A 41 25.20 -29.16 3.17
N GLU A 42 26.35 -29.71 2.80
CA GLU A 42 26.51 -30.55 1.61
C GLU A 42 25.86 -31.93 1.84
N CYS A 43 25.14 -32.42 0.83
CA CYS A 43 24.47 -33.72 0.85
C CYS A 43 25.07 -34.73 -0.15
N GLY A 44 25.93 -34.25 -1.05
CA GLY A 44 26.58 -35.04 -2.09
C GLY A 44 27.38 -34.14 -3.03
N GLN A 45 27.99 -34.74 -4.04
CA GLN A 45 28.70 -34.02 -5.09
C GLN A 45 28.32 -34.61 -6.46
N VAL A 46 28.26 -33.75 -7.48
CA VAL A 46 28.05 -34.16 -8.88
C VAL A 46 29.23 -33.71 -9.72
N ASN A 47 29.72 -34.58 -10.61
CA ASN A 47 30.74 -34.18 -11.58
C ASN A 47 30.09 -33.42 -12.73
N VAL A 48 30.51 -32.17 -12.92
CA VAL A 48 30.04 -31.29 -13.99
C VAL A 48 31.05 -31.17 -15.14
N GLY A 49 32.24 -31.73 -14.95
CA GLY A 49 33.30 -31.73 -15.97
C GLY A 49 33.29 -32.99 -16.83
N THR A 50 34.04 -32.95 -17.92
CA THR A 50 34.26 -34.10 -18.81
C THR A 50 35.03 -35.20 -18.08
N ALA A 51 34.98 -36.45 -18.54
CA ALA A 51 35.74 -37.57 -17.96
C ALA A 51 37.26 -37.29 -17.80
N ALA A 52 37.82 -36.39 -18.62
CA ALA A 52 39.22 -35.94 -18.55
C ALA A 52 39.50 -34.79 -17.56
N HIS A 53 38.47 -34.02 -17.17
CA HIS A 53 38.57 -32.88 -16.24
C HIS A 53 37.43 -32.96 -15.24
N THR A 54 37.64 -33.62 -14.11
CA THR A 54 36.64 -33.71 -13.05
C THR A 54 36.45 -32.34 -12.38
N ASN A 55 35.20 -31.88 -12.33
CA ASN A 55 34.82 -30.69 -11.57
C ASN A 55 33.63 -31.05 -10.70
N LEU A 56 33.88 -31.29 -9.42
CA LEU A 56 32.88 -31.75 -8.45
C LEU A 56 32.17 -30.54 -7.85
N GLU A 57 30.86 -30.45 -8.06
CA GLU A 57 30.04 -29.42 -7.44
C GLU A 57 29.25 -29.98 -6.26
N PRO A 58 29.17 -29.25 -5.13
CA PRO A 58 28.39 -29.66 -3.98
C PRO A 58 26.89 -29.58 -4.27
N ILE A 59 26.17 -30.60 -3.84
CA ILE A 59 24.72 -30.71 -3.89
C ILE A 59 24.16 -30.32 -2.52
N TYR A 60 23.17 -29.43 -2.53
CA TYR A 60 22.49 -28.98 -1.33
C TYR A 60 21.03 -29.39 -1.35
N ARG A 61 20.40 -29.44 -0.16
CA ARG A 61 18.95 -29.65 -0.08
C ARG A 61 18.23 -28.36 -0.42
N ARG A 62 17.18 -28.47 -1.22
CA ARG A 62 16.34 -27.34 -1.59
C ARG A 62 15.62 -26.71 -0.40
N ARG A 63 15.35 -27.49 0.66
CA ARG A 63 14.78 -26.98 1.93
C ARG A 63 15.67 -25.96 2.64
N ASP A 64 16.98 -26.02 2.41
CA ASP A 64 17.97 -25.12 3.03
C ASP A 64 18.18 -23.87 2.15
N VAL A 65 17.46 -23.75 1.02
CA VAL A 65 17.43 -22.54 0.19
C VAL A 65 16.45 -21.54 0.76
N HIS A 66 16.97 -20.39 1.16
CA HIS A 66 16.18 -19.28 1.66
C HIS A 66 16.09 -18.15 0.65
N GLN A 67 14.88 -17.68 0.42
CA GLN A 67 14.65 -16.49 -0.38
C GLN A 67 14.99 -15.25 0.43
N LEU A 68 15.88 -14.43 -0.13
CA LEU A 68 16.30 -13.17 0.45
C LEU A 68 15.45 -12.00 -0.05
N LYS A 69 15.21 -11.05 0.83
CA LYS A 69 14.46 -9.81 0.55
C LYS A 69 15.15 -8.63 1.25
N SER A 70 14.96 -7.42 0.72
CA SER A 70 15.44 -6.20 1.38
C SER A 70 14.65 -5.92 2.66
N ALA A 71 15.20 -5.07 3.53
CA ALA A 71 14.55 -4.59 4.75
C ALA A 71 13.11 -4.09 4.47
N ASP A 72 12.95 -3.20 3.49
CA ASP A 72 11.63 -2.65 3.13
C ASP A 72 10.64 -3.72 2.67
N LYS A 73 11.13 -4.74 1.96
CA LYS A 73 10.27 -5.82 1.47
C LYS A 73 9.88 -6.76 2.60
N TRP A 74 10.73 -6.94 3.61
CA TRP A 74 10.35 -7.63 4.84
C TRP A 74 9.33 -6.82 5.66
N TYR A 75 9.51 -5.50 5.75
CA TYR A 75 8.59 -4.61 6.44
C TYR A 75 7.16 -4.67 5.85
N ARG A 76 7.04 -4.67 4.52
CA ARG A 76 5.76 -4.87 3.83
C ARG A 76 5.12 -6.26 4.05
N LEU A 77 5.89 -7.23 4.55
CA LEU A 77 5.41 -8.54 4.97
C LEU A 77 5.16 -8.59 6.50
N GLY A 78 5.16 -7.45 7.18
CA GLY A 78 4.99 -7.34 8.63
C GLY A 78 6.17 -7.88 9.43
N ARG A 79 7.38 -7.82 8.88
CA ARG A 79 8.60 -8.32 9.53
C ARG A 79 9.69 -7.26 9.56
N GLU A 80 10.45 -7.22 10.64
CA GLU A 80 11.62 -6.37 10.76
C GLU A 80 12.88 -7.22 10.95
N ILE A 81 14.04 -6.64 10.60
CA ILE A 81 15.33 -7.31 10.77
C ILE A 81 15.70 -7.25 12.25
N LYS A 82 16.15 -8.37 12.82
CA LYS A 82 16.61 -8.41 14.21
C LYS A 82 17.81 -7.48 14.38
N PRO A 83 17.93 -6.78 15.52
CA PRO A 83 19.04 -5.88 15.76
C PRO A 83 20.38 -6.63 15.73
N GLY A 84 21.34 -6.10 14.96
CA GLY A 84 22.70 -6.67 14.85
C GLY A 84 22.90 -7.75 13.78
N GLU A 85 21.86 -8.12 13.03
CA GLU A 85 21.99 -9.05 11.90
C GLU A 85 22.71 -8.42 10.71
N GLN A 86 23.64 -9.17 10.12
CA GLN A 86 24.36 -8.76 8.91
C GLN A 86 23.66 -9.28 7.63
N PRO A 87 23.66 -8.53 6.53
CA PRO A 87 23.08 -9.01 5.28
C PRO A 87 23.83 -10.21 4.71
N LEU A 88 23.09 -11.23 4.27
CA LEU A 88 23.67 -12.43 3.66
C LEU A 88 24.12 -12.20 2.22
N LYS A 89 23.53 -11.21 1.54
CA LYS A 89 23.85 -10.86 0.16
C LYS A 89 23.48 -9.41 -0.12
N HIS A 90 24.16 -8.80 -1.07
CA HIS A 90 23.78 -7.50 -1.62
C HIS A 90 23.13 -7.68 -2.98
N ALA A 91 22.04 -6.96 -3.24
CA ALA A 91 21.45 -6.90 -4.56
C ALA A 91 22.46 -6.27 -5.54
N LYS A 92 22.36 -6.59 -6.84
CA LYS A 92 23.10 -5.82 -7.83
C LYS A 92 22.54 -4.39 -7.85
N PRO A 93 23.38 -3.33 -7.85
CA PRO A 93 22.89 -1.96 -7.92
C PRO A 93 22.07 -1.80 -9.20
N ARG A 94 20.86 -1.28 -9.07
CA ARG A 94 20.06 -0.91 -10.25
C ARG A 94 20.65 0.38 -10.78
N ARG A 95 21.59 0.30 -11.72
CA ARG A 95 22.05 1.48 -12.47
C ARG A 95 20.84 2.11 -13.15
N SER A 96 20.38 3.24 -12.65
CA SER A 96 19.37 4.02 -13.35
C SER A 96 19.97 4.49 -14.67
N ARG A 97 19.19 4.49 -15.75
CA ARG A 97 19.68 4.94 -17.08
C ARG A 97 20.09 6.42 -17.11
N GLN A 98 19.79 7.18 -16.04
CA GLN A 98 20.25 8.55 -15.82
C GLN A 98 21.69 8.65 -15.29
N GLN A 99 22.27 7.55 -14.81
CA GLN A 99 23.65 7.49 -14.33
C GLN A 99 24.61 6.96 -15.42
N ARG A 100 24.28 7.23 -16.69
CA ARG A 100 25.20 7.15 -17.83
C ARG A 100 25.52 8.57 -18.29
N GLN A 101 26.18 9.35 -17.45
CA GLN A 101 26.91 10.51 -17.94
C GLN A 101 28.26 9.99 -18.46
N PRO A 102 28.70 10.31 -19.70
CA PRO A 102 29.92 9.74 -20.28
C PRO A 102 31.24 10.35 -19.78
N PHE A 103 31.23 11.15 -18.71
CA PHE A 103 32.40 11.87 -18.23
C PHE A 103 32.49 11.74 -16.72
N ASP A 104 33.17 10.71 -16.25
CA ASP A 104 33.86 10.73 -14.96
C ASP A 104 34.97 9.66 -15.01
N ASP A 105 35.98 9.95 -15.84
CA ASP A 105 37.32 9.43 -15.64
C ASP A 105 38.02 10.40 -14.66
N ASP A 106 38.02 10.09 -13.37
CA ASP A 106 39.09 10.54 -12.48
C ASP A 106 39.20 9.70 -11.20
N GLU A 107 40.45 9.54 -10.77
CA GLU A 107 40.94 8.79 -9.64
C GLU A 107 40.33 9.19 -8.30
N GLY A 108 39.98 8.21 -7.46
CA GLY A 108 39.62 8.51 -6.08
C GLY A 108 39.04 7.33 -5.30
N ASN A 109 39.93 6.59 -4.65
CA ASN A 109 39.66 5.58 -3.64
C ASN A 109 38.67 6.04 -2.54
N GLU A 110 37.38 5.78 -2.73
CA GLU A 110 36.44 5.42 -1.66
C GLU A 110 35.50 4.36 -2.23
N GLU A 111 35.74 3.10 -1.89
CA GLU A 111 34.83 1.97 -2.15
C GLU A 111 33.58 2.17 -1.28
N SER A 112 32.81 3.19 -1.64
CA SER A 112 31.61 3.65 -0.97
C SER A 112 30.56 2.55 -1.10
N ASP A 113 29.92 2.24 0.02
CA ASP A 113 28.76 1.36 0.19
C ASP A 113 27.65 1.59 -0.87
N SER A 114 27.69 2.72 -1.58
CA SER A 114 26.91 3.02 -2.78
C SER A 114 27.11 2.08 -3.97
N SER A 115 28.22 1.31 -4.03
CA SER A 115 28.45 0.29 -5.07
C SER A 115 27.75 -1.04 -4.75
N LEU A 116 27.42 -1.29 -3.48
CA LEU A 116 26.68 -2.46 -3.04
C LEU A 116 25.18 -2.15 -3.17
N GLY A 117 24.47 -2.89 -4.01
CA GLY A 117 23.01 -2.72 -4.08
C GLY A 117 22.33 -3.20 -2.80
N ALA A 118 21.03 -2.96 -2.67
CA ALA A 118 20.25 -3.18 -1.45
C ALA A 118 20.61 -4.47 -0.68
N ALA A 119 20.91 -4.32 0.61
CA ALA A 119 21.15 -5.40 1.56
C ALA A 119 19.96 -6.39 1.59
N LEU A 120 20.25 -7.69 1.49
CA LEU A 120 19.26 -8.77 1.44
C LEU A 120 19.40 -9.70 2.65
N TYR A 121 18.25 -9.98 3.28
CA TYR A 121 18.15 -10.74 4.51
C TYR A 121 17.25 -11.96 4.32
N ALA A 122 17.53 -13.02 5.05
CA ALA A 122 16.74 -14.26 5.07
C ALA A 122 15.61 -14.21 6.12
N PRO A 123 14.58 -15.07 6.03
CA PRO A 123 13.48 -15.08 6.98
C PRO A 123 13.91 -15.27 8.45
N PHE A 124 14.95 -16.09 8.70
CA PHE A 124 15.43 -16.37 10.06
C PHE A 124 16.15 -15.18 10.73
N GLN A 125 16.61 -14.21 9.93
CA GLN A 125 17.20 -12.95 10.41
C GLN A 125 16.13 -11.90 10.74
N THR A 126 14.86 -12.22 10.53
CA THR A 126 13.74 -11.32 10.78
C THR A 126 12.89 -11.78 11.96
N ALA A 127 12.22 -10.83 12.60
CA ALA A 127 11.19 -11.03 13.60
C ALA A 127 9.87 -10.43 13.10
N LEU A 128 8.75 -10.82 13.71
CA LEU A 128 7.46 -10.19 13.44
C LEU A 128 7.52 -8.74 13.93
N TYR A 129 7.15 -7.79 13.06
CA TYR A 129 7.06 -6.38 13.44
C TYR A 129 5.84 -6.20 14.35
N VAL A 130 6.06 -5.60 15.51
CA VAL A 130 5.01 -5.25 16.46
C VAL A 130 4.89 -3.72 16.51
N PRO A 131 3.80 -3.14 15.97
CA PRO A 131 3.58 -1.70 16.04
C PRO A 131 3.40 -1.22 17.49
N PRO A 132 3.73 0.05 17.79
CA PRO A 132 3.37 0.66 19.07
C PRO A 132 1.85 0.54 19.33
N PRO A 133 1.41 0.28 20.58
CA PRO A 133 -0.02 0.14 20.89
C PRO A 133 -0.75 1.49 20.83
N CYS A 134 -2.08 1.43 20.68
CA CYS A 134 -2.93 2.61 20.87
C CYS A 134 -2.96 2.99 22.36
N VAL A 135 -2.74 4.26 22.67
CA VAL A 135 -2.70 4.76 24.07
C VAL A 135 -3.73 5.86 24.25
N ARG A 136 -4.64 5.71 25.23
CA ARG A 136 -5.71 6.68 25.55
C ARG A 136 -6.54 7.09 24.33
N GLY A 137 -6.99 6.11 23.55
CA GLY A 137 -7.79 6.35 22.35
C GLY A 137 -7.02 6.92 21.15
N ARG A 138 -5.70 7.16 21.26
CA ARG A 138 -4.88 7.71 20.18
C ARG A 138 -4.16 6.63 19.40
N VAL A 139 -4.21 6.76 18.07
CA VAL A 139 -3.58 5.82 17.15
C VAL A 139 -2.18 6.32 16.76
N PRO A 140 -1.15 5.46 16.79
CA PRO A 140 0.18 5.86 16.34
C PRO A 140 0.19 6.23 14.85
N ARG A 141 0.96 7.26 14.50
CA ARG A 141 1.10 7.75 13.11
C ARG A 141 2.57 7.80 12.70
N ASN A 142 2.81 7.60 11.41
CA ASN A 142 4.08 7.83 10.76
C ASN A 142 4.31 9.36 10.56
N ALA A 143 5.48 9.73 10.01
CA ALA A 143 5.82 11.13 9.74
C ALA A 143 4.87 11.84 8.76
N PHE A 144 4.08 11.10 7.99
CA PHE A 144 3.09 11.61 7.05
C PHE A 144 1.67 11.70 7.65
N GLY A 145 1.51 11.37 8.93
CA GLY A 145 0.20 11.37 9.60
C GLY A 145 -0.66 10.14 9.34
N ASN A 146 -0.14 9.14 8.62
CA ASN A 146 -0.84 7.91 8.26
C ASN A 146 -0.27 6.72 9.04
N LEU A 147 -0.86 5.53 8.89
CA LEU A 147 -0.35 4.29 9.47
C LEU A 147 -0.19 3.22 8.38
N ASP A 148 0.99 2.62 8.33
CA ASP A 148 1.31 1.56 7.37
C ASP A 148 0.73 0.22 7.86
N VAL A 149 -0.26 -0.33 7.15
CA VAL A 149 -0.93 -1.59 7.48
C VAL A 149 -0.92 -2.52 6.27
N TYR A 150 0.26 -3.06 5.93
CA TYR A 150 0.39 -3.98 4.78
C TYR A 150 -0.13 -5.39 5.06
N VAL A 151 -0.09 -5.82 6.32
CA VAL A 151 -0.60 -7.10 6.78
C VAL A 151 -1.41 -6.92 8.07
N PRO A 152 -2.38 -7.80 8.39
CA PRO A 152 -3.21 -7.67 9.58
C PRO A 152 -2.43 -7.60 10.90
N SER A 153 -1.24 -8.21 10.98
CA SER A 153 -0.39 -8.14 12.17
C SER A 153 0.24 -6.76 12.42
N MET A 154 0.15 -5.83 11.46
CA MET A 154 0.64 -4.45 11.62
C MET A 154 -0.41 -3.52 12.23
N VAL A 155 -1.59 -4.02 12.57
CA VAL A 155 -2.58 -3.26 13.34
C VAL A 155 -2.09 -3.14 14.79
N PRO A 156 -1.98 -1.93 15.35
CA PRO A 156 -1.64 -1.69 16.75
C PRO A 156 -2.48 -2.51 17.73
N ALA A 157 -1.87 -2.97 18.81
CA ALA A 157 -2.64 -3.53 19.92
C ALA A 157 -3.60 -2.46 20.47
N GLY A 158 -4.87 -2.83 20.65
CA GLY A 158 -5.93 -1.89 21.00
C GLY A 158 -6.41 -1.01 19.84
N GLY A 159 -5.96 -1.27 18.61
CA GLY A 159 -6.47 -0.65 17.39
C GLY A 159 -7.29 -1.63 16.56
N VAL A 160 -8.23 -1.09 15.77
CA VAL A 160 -9.06 -1.84 14.82
C VAL A 160 -8.98 -1.17 13.46
N HIS A 161 -8.76 -1.98 12.42
CA HIS A 161 -8.74 -1.51 11.03
C HIS A 161 -10.15 -1.58 10.42
N VAL A 162 -10.75 -0.41 10.20
CA VAL A 162 -12.07 -0.25 9.60
C VAL A 162 -11.90 -0.02 8.10
N ARG A 163 -12.15 -1.06 7.30
CA ARG A 163 -11.97 -1.08 5.85
C ARG A 163 -13.22 -0.57 5.11
N ASP A 164 -13.48 0.73 5.20
CA ASP A 164 -14.55 1.40 4.45
C ASP A 164 -14.04 2.74 3.92
N ALA A 165 -14.43 3.11 2.69
CA ALA A 165 -14.06 4.40 2.10
C ALA A 165 -14.62 5.58 2.89
N ARG A 166 -15.77 5.39 3.56
CA ARG A 166 -16.45 6.41 4.37
C ARG A 166 -15.91 6.48 5.80
N ALA A 167 -15.04 5.55 6.20
CA ALA A 167 -14.58 5.44 7.57
C ALA A 167 -13.86 6.72 8.05
N ARG A 168 -13.12 7.40 7.17
CA ARG A 168 -12.52 8.71 7.50
C ARG A 168 -13.58 9.76 7.83
N HIS A 169 -14.64 9.83 7.03
CA HIS A 169 -15.73 10.78 7.26
C HIS A 169 -16.49 10.44 8.55
N ALA A 170 -16.81 9.16 8.77
CA ALA A 170 -17.44 8.69 10.00
C ALA A 170 -16.61 9.01 11.26
N ALA A 171 -15.29 8.79 11.23
CA ALA A 171 -14.41 9.09 12.36
C ALA A 171 -14.37 10.59 12.67
N ARG A 172 -14.38 11.44 11.64
CA ARG A 172 -14.44 12.90 11.81
C ARG A 172 -15.78 13.35 12.39
N LEU A 173 -16.89 12.79 11.90
CA LEU A 173 -18.23 13.07 12.41
C LEU A 173 -18.36 12.73 13.90
N LEU A 174 -17.74 11.63 14.34
CA LEU A 174 -17.74 11.19 15.73
C LEU A 174 -16.69 11.91 16.60
N GLY A 175 -15.78 12.70 16.02
CA GLY A 175 -14.69 13.34 16.76
C GLY A 175 -13.63 12.36 17.31
N VAL A 176 -13.51 11.17 16.71
CA VAL A 176 -12.60 10.11 17.16
C VAL A 176 -11.22 10.24 16.50
N ASP A 177 -10.16 10.05 17.30
CA ASP A 177 -8.79 10.01 16.79
C ASP A 177 -8.60 8.78 15.87
N HIS A 178 -8.16 9.05 14.64
CA HIS A 178 -7.95 8.01 13.62
C HIS A 178 -6.63 8.24 12.90
N ALA A 179 -6.15 7.18 12.25
CA ALA A 179 -5.05 7.24 11.29
C ALA A 179 -5.47 6.58 9.98
N ASP A 180 -5.10 7.18 8.85
CA ASP A 180 -5.37 6.59 7.55
C ASP A 180 -4.54 5.32 7.33
N ALA A 181 -5.20 4.22 6.96
CA ALA A 181 -4.53 2.93 6.79
C ALA A 181 -3.97 2.79 5.38
N VAL A 182 -2.65 2.91 5.24
CA VAL A 182 -1.94 2.69 3.97
C VAL A 182 -1.68 1.19 3.81
N THR A 183 -2.39 0.54 2.90
CA THR A 183 -2.29 -0.92 2.69
C THR A 183 -1.37 -1.29 1.53
N GLY A 184 -0.97 -0.32 0.70
CA GLY A 184 -0.05 -0.58 -0.40
C GLY A 184 0.31 0.66 -1.21
N PHE A 185 1.00 0.43 -2.33
CA PHE A 185 1.35 1.47 -3.29
C PHE A 185 1.00 1.00 -4.69
N THR A 186 0.35 1.86 -5.47
CA THR A 186 0.13 1.66 -6.90
C THR A 186 1.11 2.51 -7.68
N PHE A 187 1.77 1.92 -8.66
CA PHE A 187 2.71 2.63 -9.52
C PHE A 187 2.06 2.84 -10.88
N ARG A 188 1.78 4.11 -11.22
CA ARG A 188 1.35 4.50 -12.56
C ARG A 188 2.50 5.25 -13.22
N GLY A 189 3.17 4.59 -14.15
CA GLY A 189 4.39 5.11 -14.77
C GLY A 189 5.51 5.25 -13.74
N ARG A 190 6.02 6.48 -13.56
CA ARG A 190 7.11 6.79 -12.61
C ARG A 190 6.63 7.21 -11.22
N HIS A 191 5.32 7.44 -11.02
CA HIS A 191 4.78 7.94 -9.76
C HIS A 191 4.14 6.79 -8.96
N GLY A 192 4.57 6.63 -7.71
CA GLY A 192 3.95 5.73 -6.74
C GLY A 192 2.93 6.49 -5.90
N THR A 193 1.68 6.06 -5.90
CA THR A 193 0.60 6.62 -5.06
C THR A 193 0.28 5.63 -3.94
N ALA A 194 0.20 6.12 -2.70
CA ALA A 194 -0.23 5.32 -1.56
C ALA A 194 -1.70 4.92 -1.72
N VAL A 195 -2.00 3.64 -1.54
CA VAL A 195 -3.37 3.13 -1.48
C VAL A 195 -3.81 3.19 -0.03
N VAL A 196 -4.74 4.10 0.25
CA VAL A 196 -5.39 4.21 1.55
C VAL A 196 -6.67 3.40 1.51
N GLU A 197 -6.81 2.46 2.44
CA GLU A 197 -7.99 1.63 2.55
C GLU A 197 -8.57 1.76 3.96
N GLY A 198 -9.49 2.72 4.11
CA GLY A 198 -10.13 2.99 5.39
C GLY A 198 -9.18 3.59 6.44
N VAL A 199 -9.50 3.38 7.71
CA VAL A 199 -8.80 3.99 8.85
C VAL A 199 -8.56 2.99 9.96
N VAL A 200 -7.54 3.24 10.77
CA VAL A 200 -7.35 2.59 12.07
C VAL A 200 -7.84 3.52 13.17
N VAL A 201 -8.65 2.97 14.07
CA VAL A 201 -9.19 3.64 15.27
C VAL A 201 -8.85 2.81 16.51
N ALA A 202 -8.93 3.41 17.70
CA ALA A 202 -8.87 2.61 18.92
C ALA A 202 -10.09 1.68 19.04
N ALA A 203 -9.87 0.48 19.57
CA ALA A 203 -10.88 -0.58 19.67
C ALA A 203 -12.11 -0.15 20.50
N GLU A 204 -11.93 0.77 21.46
CA GLU A 204 -13.00 1.34 22.26
C GLU A 204 -14.06 2.09 21.45
N TYR A 205 -13.72 2.58 20.25
CA TYR A 205 -14.65 3.28 19.36
C TYR A 205 -15.18 2.42 18.21
N GLU A 206 -14.89 1.11 18.20
CA GLU A 206 -15.28 0.23 17.10
C GLU A 206 -16.80 0.22 16.89
N ASP A 207 -17.57 0.06 17.96
CA ASP A 207 -19.04 0.00 17.88
C ASP A 207 -19.64 1.33 17.41
N ALA A 208 -19.09 2.46 17.89
CA ALA A 208 -19.51 3.79 17.44
C ALA A 208 -19.22 3.98 15.95
N MET A 209 -18.04 3.56 15.49
CA MET A 209 -17.66 3.61 14.08
C MET A 209 -18.57 2.75 13.20
N ARG A 210 -18.93 1.55 13.64
CA ARG A 210 -19.86 0.66 12.91
C ARG A 210 -21.24 1.30 12.80
N ALA A 211 -21.80 1.81 13.90
CA ALA A 211 -23.10 2.47 13.90
C ALA A 211 -23.14 3.70 12.97
N ALA A 212 -22.09 4.53 13.00
CA ALA A 212 -22.00 5.69 12.12
C ALA A 212 -21.88 5.28 10.63
N LEU A 213 -21.11 4.23 10.33
CA LEU A 213 -20.99 3.71 8.97
C LEU A 213 -22.31 3.13 8.46
N ASP A 214 -23.06 2.43 9.30
CA ASP A 214 -24.37 1.90 8.92
C ASP A 214 -25.36 3.03 8.65
N GLY A 215 -25.39 4.07 9.50
CA GLY A 215 -26.19 5.28 9.23
C GLY A 215 -25.81 5.98 7.92
N LEU A 216 -24.52 6.09 7.60
CA LEU A 216 -24.06 6.65 6.31
C LEU A 216 -24.41 5.75 5.12
N ARG A 217 -24.57 4.43 5.32
CA ARG A 217 -25.04 3.51 4.28
C ARG A 217 -26.51 3.69 4.02
N ASP A 218 -27.31 3.82 5.07
CA ASP A 218 -28.75 4.05 4.96
C ASP A 218 -29.04 5.39 4.28
N LEU A 219 -28.35 6.47 4.67
CA LEU A 219 -28.48 7.78 4.02
C LEU A 219 -28.15 7.71 2.53
N GLN A 220 -27.05 7.07 2.15
CA GLN A 220 -26.71 6.93 0.74
C GLN A 220 -27.78 6.11 -0.02
N ARG A 221 -28.33 5.07 0.61
CA ARG A 221 -29.39 4.27 0.00
C ARG A 221 -30.65 5.10 -0.23
N GLU A 222 -31.06 5.90 0.76
CA GLU A 222 -32.21 6.81 0.65
C GLU A 222 -31.99 7.85 -0.47
N GLU A 223 -30.79 8.42 -0.58
CA GLU A 223 -30.45 9.35 -1.66
C GLU A 223 -30.50 8.69 -3.04
N GLU A 224 -30.01 7.46 -3.17
CA GLU A 224 -30.07 6.69 -4.42
C GLU A 224 -31.52 6.32 -4.78
N GLU A 225 -32.34 5.95 -3.80
CA GLU A 225 -33.77 5.67 -3.99
C GLU A 225 -34.53 6.94 -4.37
N ALA A 226 -34.21 8.09 -3.76
CA ALA A 226 -34.77 9.39 -4.12
C ALA A 226 -34.38 9.80 -5.55
N LYS A 227 -33.11 9.61 -5.95
CA LYS A 227 -32.65 9.85 -7.33
C LYS A 227 -33.39 8.95 -8.33
N ARG A 228 -33.49 7.65 -8.05
CA ARG A 228 -34.26 6.71 -8.87
C ARG A 228 -35.74 7.10 -8.95
N GLY A 229 -36.33 7.54 -7.84
CA GLY A 229 -37.70 8.03 -7.78
C GLY A 229 -37.91 9.29 -8.63
N GLN A 230 -36.98 10.25 -8.56
CA GLN A 230 -36.99 11.46 -9.39
C GLN A 230 -36.89 11.11 -10.88
N GLU A 231 -36.01 10.19 -11.27
CA GLU A 231 -35.90 9.72 -12.65
C GLU A 231 -37.17 9.01 -13.14
N ALA A 232 -37.79 8.19 -12.29
CA ALA A 232 -39.07 7.56 -12.62
C ALA A 232 -40.18 8.59 -12.82
N LEU A 233 -40.29 9.57 -11.92
CA LEU A 233 -41.25 10.68 -12.04
C LEU A 233 -41.00 11.51 -13.31
N ARG A 234 -39.75 11.76 -13.65
CA ARG A 234 -39.36 12.41 -14.92
C ARG A 234 -39.88 11.64 -16.12
N MET A 235 -39.67 10.33 -16.17
CA MET A 235 -40.17 9.48 -17.26
C MET A 235 -41.70 9.47 -17.33
N TRP A 236 -42.37 9.38 -16.18
CA TRP A 236 -43.83 9.43 -16.09
C TRP A 236 -44.41 10.76 -16.58
N ARG A 237 -43.80 11.87 -16.20
CA ARG A 237 -44.19 13.21 -16.66
C ARG A 237 -44.10 13.29 -18.18
N ARG A 238 -43.00 12.82 -18.76
CA ARG A 238 -42.82 12.80 -20.22
C ARG A 238 -43.85 11.93 -20.92
N PHE A 239 -44.15 10.75 -20.36
CA PHE A 239 -45.15 9.83 -20.90
C PHE A 239 -46.56 10.43 -20.88
N LEU A 240 -47.01 10.97 -19.73
CA LEU A 240 -48.34 11.57 -19.59
C LEU A 240 -48.52 12.80 -20.49
N LEU A 241 -47.48 13.63 -20.64
CA LEU A 241 -47.51 14.74 -21.58
C LEU A 241 -47.61 14.27 -23.03
N GLY A 242 -46.90 13.20 -23.40
CA GLY A 242 -47.05 12.55 -24.70
C GLY A 242 -48.48 12.07 -24.96
N LEU A 243 -49.10 11.38 -23.98
CA LEU A 243 -50.49 10.95 -24.08
C LEU A 243 -51.47 12.13 -24.25
N ARG A 244 -51.28 13.23 -23.52
CA ARG A 244 -52.10 14.43 -23.64
C ARG A 244 -51.98 15.10 -25.02
N VAL A 245 -50.80 15.04 -25.64
CA VAL A 245 -50.63 15.48 -27.04
C VAL A 245 -51.44 14.59 -27.97
N VAL A 246 -51.32 13.26 -27.85
CA VAL A 246 -52.09 12.32 -28.67
C VAL A 246 -53.60 12.54 -28.53
N GLU A 247 -54.10 12.77 -27.32
CA GLU A 247 -55.51 13.07 -27.04
C GLU A 247 -55.95 14.41 -27.66
N ARG A 248 -55.21 15.50 -27.41
CA ARG A 248 -55.57 16.85 -27.89
C ARG A 248 -55.54 16.97 -29.41
N VAL A 249 -54.72 16.14 -30.07
CA VAL A 249 -54.54 16.24 -31.50
C VAL A 249 -55.64 15.49 -32.29
N GLY A 250 -56.41 14.58 -31.66
CA GLY A 250 -57.61 13.98 -32.26
C GLY A 250 -57.40 13.24 -33.59
N GLU A 251 -58.35 12.42 -34.01
CA GLU A 251 -58.24 11.62 -35.26
C GLU A 251 -58.15 12.46 -36.56
N TYR A 252 -58.42 13.78 -36.51
CA TYR A 252 -58.55 14.64 -37.68
C TYR A 252 -57.40 15.61 -37.96
N ALA A 253 -56.38 15.67 -37.10
CA ALA A 253 -55.21 16.52 -37.37
C ALA A 253 -54.25 15.88 -38.38
N SER A 254 -53.64 16.72 -39.22
CA SER A 254 -52.67 16.26 -40.21
C SER A 254 -51.43 15.65 -39.52
N ALA A 255 -50.73 14.74 -40.21
CA ALA A 255 -49.51 14.13 -39.68
C ALA A 255 -48.40 15.16 -39.38
N GLU A 256 -48.44 16.34 -40.02
CA GLU A 256 -47.50 17.44 -39.78
C GLU A 256 -47.87 18.22 -38.50
N GLU A 257 -49.15 18.52 -38.27
CA GLU A 257 -49.62 19.17 -37.05
C GLU A 257 -49.39 18.30 -35.79
N ARG A 258 -49.48 16.97 -35.94
CA ARG A 258 -49.09 16.01 -34.88
C ARG A 258 -47.63 16.15 -34.50
N LYS A 259 -46.73 16.15 -35.48
CA LYS A 259 -45.28 16.25 -35.26
C LYS A 259 -44.87 17.60 -34.69
N GLU A 260 -45.51 18.68 -35.12
CA GLU A 260 -45.20 20.04 -34.64
C GLU A 260 -45.60 20.21 -33.16
N LYS A 261 -46.80 19.76 -32.78
CA LYS A 261 -47.24 19.79 -31.38
C LYS A 261 -46.45 18.83 -30.48
N GLU A 262 -46.06 17.66 -31.00
CA GLU A 262 -45.18 16.74 -30.29
C GLU A 262 -43.80 17.37 -30.03
N LYS A 263 -43.25 18.06 -31.04
CA LYS A 263 -41.97 18.77 -30.92
C LYS A 263 -42.05 19.95 -29.95
N GLU A 264 -43.10 20.76 -30.00
CA GLU A 264 -43.33 21.88 -29.06
C GLU A 264 -43.40 21.40 -27.60
N VAL A 265 -44.16 20.32 -27.34
CA VAL A 265 -44.28 19.76 -25.99
C VAL A 265 -42.96 19.14 -25.54
N ARG A 266 -42.25 18.46 -26.44
CA ARG A 266 -40.92 17.91 -26.15
C ARG A 266 -39.92 19.01 -25.78
N GLU A 267 -39.86 20.09 -26.56
CA GLU A 267 -38.97 21.23 -26.29
C GLU A 267 -39.32 21.93 -24.97
N ARG A 268 -40.62 22.06 -24.66
CA ARG A 268 -41.06 22.62 -23.38
C ARG A 268 -40.65 21.75 -22.18
N VAL A 269 -40.77 20.43 -22.29
CA VAL A 269 -40.31 19.49 -21.26
C VAL A 269 -38.80 19.56 -21.12
N GLU A 270 -38.06 19.51 -22.23
CA GLU A 270 -36.59 19.61 -22.21
C GLU A 270 -36.11 20.95 -21.62
N ARG A 271 -36.86 22.06 -21.79
CA ARG A 271 -36.55 23.35 -21.16
C ARG A 271 -36.83 23.35 -19.66
N GLU A 272 -38.02 22.91 -19.23
CA GLU A 272 -38.36 22.79 -17.80
C GLU A 272 -37.35 21.87 -17.07
N GLU A 273 -36.91 20.79 -17.71
CA GLU A 273 -35.89 19.88 -17.18
C GLU A 273 -34.51 20.54 -17.06
N ARG A 274 -34.07 21.33 -18.05
CA ARG A 274 -32.80 22.06 -17.97
C ARG A 274 -32.80 23.07 -16.84
N GLU A 275 -33.90 23.79 -16.66
CA GLU A 275 -34.05 24.75 -15.56
C GLU A 275 -34.04 24.06 -14.19
N GLU A 276 -34.65 22.87 -14.05
CA GLU A 276 -34.58 22.09 -12.81
C GLU A 276 -33.17 21.53 -12.54
N GLU A 277 -32.49 21.03 -13.58
CA GLU A 277 -31.10 20.57 -13.47
C GLU A 277 -30.13 21.71 -13.11
N GLU A 278 -30.32 22.91 -13.66
CA GLU A 278 -29.54 24.10 -13.31
C GLU A 278 -29.75 24.52 -11.85
N ARG A 279 -31.00 24.60 -11.39
CA ARG A 279 -31.31 24.90 -9.97
C ARG A 279 -30.68 23.88 -9.03
N ARG A 280 -30.75 22.60 -9.37
CA ARG A 280 -30.11 21.53 -8.59
C ARG A 280 -28.60 21.68 -8.55
N ARG A 281 -27.95 21.99 -9.68
CA ARG A 281 -26.50 22.24 -9.73
C ARG A 281 -26.11 23.45 -8.90
N GLU A 282 -26.90 24.52 -8.92
CA GLU A 282 -26.67 25.69 -8.09
C GLU A 282 -26.80 25.37 -6.60
N GLU A 283 -27.81 24.59 -6.20
CA GLU A 283 -27.97 24.13 -4.83
C GLU A 283 -26.82 23.21 -4.40
N GLU A 284 -26.43 22.24 -5.22
CA GLU A 284 -25.28 21.36 -4.95
C GLU A 284 -23.97 22.16 -4.83
N GLN A 285 -23.75 23.17 -5.68
CA GLN A 285 -22.59 24.06 -5.59
C GLN A 285 -22.59 24.91 -4.32
N ARG A 286 -23.76 25.41 -3.89
CA ARG A 286 -23.90 26.16 -2.63
C ARG A 286 -23.58 25.29 -1.42
N MET A 287 -24.14 24.07 -1.37
CA MET A 287 -23.88 23.10 -0.30
C MET A 287 -22.38 22.74 -0.23
N MET A 288 -21.74 22.51 -1.37
CA MET A 288 -20.31 22.20 -1.44
C MET A 288 -19.43 23.39 -0.99
N ALA A 289 -19.83 24.62 -1.29
CA ALA A 289 -19.12 25.82 -0.87
C ALA A 289 -19.20 26.01 0.66
N GLU A 290 -20.34 25.71 1.28
CA GLU A 290 -20.51 25.76 2.74
C GLU A 290 -19.67 24.68 3.45
N GLU A 291 -19.61 23.47 2.90
CA GLU A 291 -18.83 22.37 3.48
C GLU A 291 -17.30 22.63 3.44
N MET A 292 -16.81 23.32 2.39
CA MET A 292 -15.40 23.71 2.25
C MET A 292 -14.98 24.88 3.16
N ALA A 293 -15.93 25.71 3.60
CA ALA A 293 -15.64 26.89 4.43
C ALA A 293 -15.38 26.55 5.92
N GLY A 294 -15.68 25.33 6.37
CA GLY A 294 -15.54 24.90 7.78
C GLY A 294 -14.15 24.39 8.21
N GLY A 295 -13.13 24.46 7.35
CA GLY A 295 -11.86 23.74 7.54
C GLY A 295 -10.63 24.62 7.78
N PHE A 296 -10.54 25.36 8.89
CA PHE A 296 -9.24 25.88 9.35
C PHE A 296 -9.16 26.03 10.88
N VAL A 297 -8.57 25.03 11.52
CA VAL A 297 -8.00 25.16 12.88
C VAL A 297 -6.65 24.46 12.90
N LEU A 298 -5.59 25.26 13.03
CA LEU A 298 -4.23 24.82 13.30
C LEU A 298 -4.20 24.20 14.70
N ALA A 299 -4.18 22.86 14.78
CA ALA A 299 -3.95 22.17 16.03
C ALA A 299 -2.44 22.21 16.36
N GLU A 300 -2.07 23.19 17.18
CA GLU A 300 -0.79 23.27 17.87
C GLU A 300 -0.74 22.21 18.97
N GLY A 301 0.26 21.31 18.94
CA GLY A 301 0.57 20.40 20.05
C GLY A 301 0.56 18.91 19.72
N ALA A 302 1.71 18.40 19.26
CA ALA A 302 2.05 16.98 19.33
C ALA A 302 3.54 16.82 19.62
N GLY A 303 3.92 17.03 20.88
CA GLY A 303 5.21 16.66 21.41
C GLY A 303 5.23 15.19 21.80
N GLU A 304 5.31 14.30 20.81
CA GLU A 304 5.70 12.90 21.05
C GLU A 304 6.41 12.37 19.80
N ALA A 305 7.59 11.78 19.99
CA ALA A 305 8.47 11.41 18.89
C ALA A 305 7.81 10.36 17.98
N PRO A 306 7.83 10.54 16.64
CA PRO A 306 7.18 9.61 15.72
C PRO A 306 7.87 8.23 15.77
N ALA A 307 7.07 7.16 15.68
CA ALA A 307 7.58 5.82 15.49
C ALA A 307 8.29 5.74 14.12
N GLN A 308 9.62 5.82 14.13
CA GLN A 308 10.41 5.74 12.92
C GLN A 308 10.51 4.28 12.46
N PRO A 309 10.36 3.99 11.16
CA PRO A 309 10.70 2.68 10.64
C PRO A 309 12.18 2.41 10.90
N THR A 310 12.49 1.25 11.49
CA THR A 310 13.85 0.82 11.87
C THR A 310 14.82 0.72 10.68
N SER A 311 14.32 0.81 9.44
CA SER A 311 15.14 0.87 8.21
C SER A 311 16.10 2.06 8.13
N GLY A 312 15.85 3.14 8.87
CA GLY A 312 16.72 4.32 8.92
C GLY A 312 17.79 4.32 10.04
N ARG A 313 17.77 3.36 10.97
CA ARG A 313 18.60 3.43 12.19
C ARG A 313 20.04 2.93 12.01
N MET A 314 20.38 2.33 10.87
CA MET A 314 21.72 1.72 10.67
C MET A 314 22.83 2.67 10.21
N MET A 315 22.57 3.96 9.97
CA MET A 315 23.62 4.91 9.52
C MET A 315 24.08 5.94 10.57
N ALA A 316 23.47 6.01 11.77
CA ALA A 316 23.77 7.06 12.75
C ALA A 316 24.68 6.62 13.93
N ALA A 317 25.12 5.36 13.98
CA ALA A 317 25.92 4.83 15.09
C ALA A 317 27.40 4.62 14.70
N ALA A 318 28.01 5.54 13.96
CA ALA A 318 29.44 5.53 13.68
C ALA A 318 29.97 6.95 13.41
N GLY A 319 29.93 7.84 14.42
CA GLY A 319 30.51 9.17 14.26
C GLY A 319 30.27 10.08 15.45
N GLY A 320 31.04 9.91 16.53
CA GLY A 320 30.84 10.76 17.71
C GLY A 320 31.74 10.53 18.91
N ARG A 321 33.00 10.11 18.74
CA ARG A 321 34.00 10.32 19.81
C ARG A 321 34.66 11.68 19.59
N ARG A 322 34.08 12.75 20.15
CA ARG A 322 34.79 14.03 20.33
C ARG A 322 35.44 14.06 21.70
N GLY A 323 36.75 14.25 21.69
CA GLY A 323 37.63 14.18 22.84
C GLY A 323 37.36 15.26 23.89
N VAL A 324 37.55 14.85 25.13
CA VAL A 324 37.66 15.69 26.32
C VAL A 324 38.91 16.55 26.17
N ARG A 325 38.76 17.87 26.02
CA ARG A 325 39.84 18.84 26.24
C ARG A 325 39.70 19.43 27.62
N SER A 326 40.70 19.18 28.46
CA SER A 326 40.91 19.76 29.77
C SER A 326 41.27 21.25 29.67
N GLY A 327 40.45 22.12 30.27
CA GLY A 327 40.76 23.54 30.45
C GLY A 327 41.47 23.76 31.79
N ARG A 328 42.70 24.30 31.75
CA ARG A 328 43.42 24.82 32.93
C ARG A 328 42.74 26.09 33.48
N PRO A 329 42.83 26.34 34.80
CA PRO A 329 42.28 27.55 35.41
C PRO A 329 43.24 28.74 35.22
N ARG A 330 42.70 29.92 34.91
CA ARG A 330 43.42 31.21 34.99
C ARG A 330 43.30 31.77 36.41
N ARG A 331 44.43 32.18 36.99
CA ARG A 331 44.52 32.94 38.23
C ARG A 331 45.10 34.32 37.94
N ALA A 332 44.47 35.33 38.57
CA ALA A 332 44.99 36.61 39.05
C ALA A 332 45.49 37.70 38.07
N GLY A 333 45.05 38.93 38.34
CA GLY A 333 45.90 40.12 38.16
C GLY A 333 45.15 41.44 37.93
N LEU A 334 44.96 42.18 39.03
CA LEU A 334 44.64 43.61 39.20
C LEU A 334 43.21 44.08 38.93
#